data_AF-A0A661UW94-F1
#
_entry.id   AF-A0A661UW94-F1
#
_cell.length_a   1.000
_cell.length_b   1.000
_cell.length_c   1.000
_cell.angle_alpha   90.00
_cell.angle_beta   90.00
_cell.angle_gamma   90.00
#
_symmetry.space_group_name_H-M   'P 1'
#
loop_
_entity.id
_entity.type
_entity.pdbx_description
1 polymer ?
#
loop_
_entity_poly.entity_id
_entity_poly.type
_entity_poly.pdbx_seq_one_letter_code
_entity_poly.pdbx_strand_id
1 'polypeptide(L)'
;MDESEREPIEPGAYDDDLEEEGALLLVRQVPLGVVFARIVVVSGMGITGALAIFFLIGAIWWPALISAGLTAVFLFLMFFIERGADASFRAK
;
A
#
# COMPACT_ATOMS: atom_id res chain seq x y z
N MET A 1 -27.50 -0.47 38.90
CA MET A 1 -26.16 -0.28 38.33
C MET A 1 -25.48 0.70 39.23
N ASP A 2 -24.53 0.20 40.02
CA ASP A 2 -23.84 0.93 41.07
C ASP A 2 -22.69 1.72 40.43
N GLU A 3 -22.70 3.05 40.55
CA GLU A 3 -21.64 3.92 40.00
C GLU A 3 -20.37 3.91 40.88
N SER A 4 -20.39 3.23 42.03
CA SER A 4 -19.28 3.21 42.98
C SER A 4 -18.13 2.25 42.65
N GLU A 5 -18.26 1.42 41.61
CA GLU A 5 -17.21 0.51 41.13
C GLU A 5 -16.41 1.05 39.93
N ARG A 6 -16.63 2.31 39.50
CA ARG A 6 -15.74 2.91 38.51
C ARG A 6 -14.43 3.29 39.18
N GLU A 7 -13.44 2.42 39.03
CA GLU A 7 -12.06 2.75 39.40
C GLU A 7 -11.66 4.08 38.74
N PRO A 8 -11.10 5.04 39.51
CA PRO A 8 -10.65 6.30 38.96
C PRO A 8 -9.62 6.04 37.88
N ILE A 9 -9.93 6.43 36.63
CA ILE A 9 -8.94 6.39 35.55
C ILE A 9 -7.82 7.35 35.95
N GLU A 10 -6.66 6.80 36.32
CA GLU A 10 -5.53 7.58 36.76
C GLU A 10 -5.05 8.45 35.58
N PRO A 11 -5.07 9.79 35.69
CA PRO A 11 -4.67 10.66 34.60
C PRO A 11 -3.15 10.54 34.40
N GLY A 12 -2.76 9.65 33.49
CA GLY A 12 -1.36 9.25 33.27
C GLY A 12 -1.17 7.76 33.00
N ALA A 13 -2.20 6.92 33.22
CA ALA A 13 -2.23 5.54 32.73
C ALA A 13 -2.51 5.53 31.22
N TYR A 14 -1.54 6.00 30.44
CA TYR A 14 -1.43 5.57 29.05
C TYR A 14 -0.95 4.12 29.11
N ASP A 15 -1.73 3.20 28.53
CA ASP A 15 -1.26 1.84 28.26
C ASP A 15 -0.04 1.96 27.33
N ASP A 16 1.16 1.94 27.91
CA ASP A 16 2.47 1.95 27.22
C ASP A 16 2.52 0.80 26.18
N ASP A 17 1.75 -0.26 26.45
CA ASP A 17 1.45 -1.42 25.62
C ASP A 17 0.92 -1.04 24.22
N LEU A 18 0.11 0.03 24.12
CA LEU A 18 -0.47 0.49 22.84
C LEU A 18 0.55 1.29 22.02
N GLU A 19 1.50 1.97 22.66
CA GLU A 19 2.62 2.62 21.97
C GLU A 19 3.62 1.57 21.46
N GLU A 20 3.87 0.49 22.20
CA GLU A 20 4.68 -0.64 21.72
C GLU A 20 4.03 -1.38 20.54
N GLU A 21 2.72 -1.65 20.55
CA GLU A 21 2.03 -2.27 19.41
C GLU A 21 2.05 -1.36 18.15
N GLY A 22 1.87 -0.05 18.32
CA GLY A 22 1.99 0.93 17.23
C GLY A 22 3.43 1.07 16.71
N ALA A 23 4.42 1.00 17.60
CA ALA A 23 5.84 1.07 17.25
C ALA A 23 6.33 -0.20 16.55
N LEU A 24 5.84 -1.38 16.93
CA LEU A 24 6.18 -2.64 16.26
C LEU A 24 5.71 -2.69 14.79
N LEU A 25 4.61 -2.00 14.45
CA LEU A 25 4.15 -1.87 13.06
C LEU A 25 5.05 -0.94 12.21
N LEU A 26 5.64 0.10 12.81
CA LEU A 26 6.55 1.02 12.12
C LEU A 26 7.93 0.41 11.82
N VAL A 27 8.33 -0.62 12.55
CA VAL A 27 9.69 -1.22 12.49
C VAL A 27 9.78 -2.43 11.55
N ARG A 28 8.73 -2.78 10.79
CA ARG A 28 8.94 -3.64 9.61
C ARG A 28 9.61 -2.79 8.53
N GLN A 29 10.92 -2.58 8.65
CA GLN A 29 11.74 -1.86 7.67
C GLN A 29 11.53 -2.49 6.30
N VAL A 30 10.67 -1.85 5.49
CA VAL A 30 10.44 -2.27 4.11
C VAL A 30 11.73 -2.00 3.35
N PRO A 31 12.29 -3.00 2.63
CA PRO A 31 13.53 -2.80 1.90
C PRO A 31 13.42 -1.59 0.96
N LEU A 32 14.40 -0.70 0.98
CA LEU A 32 14.36 0.55 0.20
C LEU A 32 14.13 0.29 -1.31
N GLY A 33 14.64 -0.81 -1.84
CA GLY A 33 14.40 -1.23 -3.22
C GLY A 33 12.92 -1.52 -3.53
N VAL A 34 12.16 -2.07 -2.57
CA VAL A 34 10.70 -2.31 -2.71
C VAL A 34 9.95 -0.98 -2.76
N VAL A 35 10.39 0.02 -1.97
CA VAL A 35 9.80 1.36 -1.98
C VAL A 35 9.98 2.00 -3.35
N PHE A 36 11.20 2.00 -3.90
CA PHE A 36 11.46 2.53 -5.24
C PHE A 36 10.65 1.79 -6.32
N ALA A 37 10.58 0.47 -6.26
CA ALA A 37 9.79 -0.32 -7.20
C ALA A 37 8.31 0.08 -7.19
N ARG A 38 7.71 0.26 -6.00
CA ARG A 38 6.32 0.72 -5.86
C ARG A 38 6.10 2.11 -6.43
N ILE A 39 7.01 3.05 -6.18
CA ILE A 39 6.90 4.41 -6.72
C ILE A 39 6.84 4.37 -8.25
N VAL A 40 7.79 3.67 -8.88
CA VAL A 40 7.85 3.54 -10.34
C VAL A 40 6.58 2.90 -10.89
N VAL A 41 6.09 1.84 -10.26
CA VAL A 41 4.88 1.13 -10.68
C VAL A 41 3.64 2.00 -10.57
N VAL A 42 3.42 2.66 -9.44
CA VAL A 42 2.24 3.49 -9.20
C VAL A 42 2.23 4.71 -10.12
N SER A 43 3.38 5.38 -10.28
CA SER A 43 3.51 6.50 -11.22
C SER A 43 3.26 6.07 -12.67
N GLY A 44 3.85 4.96 -13.10
CA GLY A 44 3.65 4.42 -14.45
C GLY A 44 2.21 4.02 -14.70
N MET A 45 1.59 3.30 -13.76
CA MET A 45 0.18 2.89 -13.81
C MET A 45 -0.76 4.09 -13.91
N GLY A 46 -0.50 5.15 -13.15
CA GLY A 46 -1.29 6.38 -13.20
C GLY A 46 -1.25 7.04 -14.59
N ILE A 47 -0.06 7.15 -15.18
CA ILE A 47 0.13 7.72 -16.52
C ILE A 47 -0.58 6.87 -17.58
N THR A 48 -0.35 5.55 -17.58
CA THR A 48 -0.95 4.67 -18.60
C THR A 48 -2.46 4.54 -18.43
N GLY A 49 -2.97 4.57 -17.20
CA GLY A 49 -4.40 4.59 -16.91
C GLY A 49 -5.06 5.87 -17.40
N ALA A 50 -4.45 7.03 -17.15
CA ALA A 50 -4.94 8.32 -17.65
C ALA A 50 -4.95 8.36 -19.19
N LEU A 51 -3.89 7.87 -19.85
CA LEU A 51 -3.82 7.77 -21.30
C LEU A 51 -4.90 6.84 -21.87
N ALA A 52 -5.15 5.69 -21.23
CA ALA A 52 -6.20 4.77 -21.65
C ALA A 52 -7.57 5.47 -21.64
N ILE A 53 -7.90 6.18 -20.55
CA ILE A 53 -9.15 6.95 -20.44
C ILE A 53 -9.21 8.05 -21.49
N PHE A 54 -8.15 8.82 -21.66
CA PHE A 54 -8.08 9.90 -22.65
C PHE A 54 -8.34 9.38 -24.08
N PHE A 55 -7.69 8.29 -24.48
CA PHE A 55 -7.89 7.70 -25.80
C PHE A 55 -9.26 7.04 -25.96
N LEU A 56 -9.84 6.46 -24.90
CA LEU A 56 -11.22 5.96 -24.91
C LEU A 56 -12.23 7.09 -25.13
N ILE A 57 -12.07 8.22 -24.43
CA ILE A 57 -12.91 9.42 -24.62
C ILE A 57 -12.78 9.94 -26.06
N GLY A 58 -11.56 9.91 -26.62
CA GLY A 58 -11.30 10.27 -28.01
C GLY A 58 -11.75 9.26 -29.06
N ALA A 59 -12.34 8.11 -28.67
CA ALA A 59 -12.70 6.99 -29.54
C ALA A 59 -11.52 6.41 -30.36
N ILE A 60 -10.30 6.56 -29.85
CA ILE A 60 -9.06 6.07 -30.46
C ILE A 60 -8.71 4.70 -29.85
N TRP A 61 -9.30 3.64 -30.42
CA TRP A 61 -9.31 2.30 -29.82
C TRP A 61 -7.93 1.65 -29.67
N TRP A 62 -7.07 1.72 -30.69
CA TRP A 62 -5.78 1.02 -30.66
C TRP A 62 -4.84 1.53 -29.55
N PRO A 63 -4.53 2.85 -29.48
CA PRO A 63 -3.80 3.44 -28.36
C PRO A 63 -4.46 3.21 -26.99
N ALA A 64 -5.80 3.24 -26.91
CA ALA A 64 -6.51 2.93 -25.68
C ALA A 64 -6.22 1.50 -25.19
N LEU A 65 -6.31 0.51 -26.08
CA LEU A 65 -6.03 -0.90 -25.76
C LEU A 65 -4.57 -1.12 -25.35
N ILE A 66 -3.62 -0.47 -26.04
CA ILE A 66 -2.20 -0.54 -25.67
C ILE A 66 -1.97 0.05 -24.28
N SER A 67 -2.56 1.21 -23.99
CA SER A 67 -2.42 1.89 -22.70
C SER A 67 -3.08 1.09 -21.57
N ALA A 68 -4.23 0.48 -21.84
CA ALA A 68 -4.90 -0.43 -20.92
C ALA A 68 -4.05 -1.69 -20.66
N GLY A 69 -3.45 -2.27 -21.70
CA GLY A 69 -2.51 -3.39 -21.58
C GLY A 69 -1.29 -3.04 -20.72
N LEU A 70 -0.69 -1.86 -20.92
CA LEU A 70 0.41 -1.38 -20.07
C LEU A 70 -0.01 -1.21 -18.61
N THR A 71 -1.22 -0.71 -18.37
CA THR A 71 -1.79 -0.61 -17.02
C THR A 71 -1.91 -2.00 -16.37
N ALA A 72 -2.36 -3.01 -17.13
CA ALA A 72 -2.41 -4.38 -16.65
C ALA A 72 -1.01 -4.96 -16.34
N VAL A 73 0.01 -4.62 -17.12
CA VAL A 73 1.41 -4.99 -16.83
C VAL A 73 1.87 -4.37 -15.51
N PHE A 74 1.56 -3.11 -15.22
CA PHE A 74 1.89 -2.50 -13.94
C PHE A 74 1.15 -3.13 -12.76
N LEU A 75 -0.12 -3.48 -12.91
CA LEU A 75 -0.89 -4.21 -11.90
C LEU A 75 -0.25 -5.58 -11.61
N PHE A 76 0.13 -6.30 -12.66
CA PHE A 76 0.85 -7.56 -12.53
C PHE A 76 2.19 -7.34 -11.81
N LEU A 77 2.97 -6.35 -12.21
CA LEU A 77 4.25 -6.05 -11.57
C LEU A 77 4.09 -5.71 -10.08
N MET A 78 3.06 -4.94 -9.72
CA MET A 78 2.70 -4.63 -8.33
C MET A 78 2.46 -5.92 -7.52
N PHE A 79 1.67 -6.84 -8.05
CA PHE A 79 1.39 -8.12 -7.41
C PHE A 79 2.67 -8.95 -7.16
N PHE A 80 3.62 -8.96 -8.10
CA PHE A 80 4.91 -9.64 -7.92
C PHE A 80 5.80 -8.97 -6.88
N ILE A 81 5.81 -7.64 -6.82
CA ILE A 81 6.59 -6.89 -5.83
C ILE A 81 6.05 -7.19 -4.42
N GLU A 82 4.73 -7.23 -4.25
CA GLU A 82 4.11 -7.54 -2.96
C GLU A 82 4.39 -8.99 -2.52
N ARG A 83 4.15 -9.96 -3.41
CA ARG A 83 4.46 -11.37 -3.09
C ARG A 83 5.94 -11.62 -2.86
N GLY A 84 6.81 -10.96 -3.61
CA GLY A 84 8.26 -11.07 -3.47
C GLY A 84 8.75 -10.48 -2.14
N ALA A 85 8.18 -9.34 -1.72
CA ALA A 85 8.49 -8.73 -0.43
C ALA A 85 8.12 -9.65 0.73
N ASP A 86 6.95 -10.30 0.67
CA ASP A 86 6.51 -11.25 1.70
C ASP A 86 7.34 -12.54 1.73
N ALA A 87 7.76 -13.04 0.57
CA ALA A 87 8.62 -14.23 0.47
C ALA A 87 10.03 -13.96 1.01
N SER A 88 10.61 -12.79 0.73
CA SER A 88 11.95 -12.43 1.25
C SER A 88 11.96 -12.28 2.78
N PHE A 89 10.84 -11.87 3.37
CA PHE A 89 10.70 -11.76 4.82
C PHE A 89 10.62 -13.13 5.52
N ARG A 90 10.08 -14.16 4.88
CA ARG A 90 10.02 -15.53 5.45
C ARG A 90 11.33 -16.31 5.33
N ALA A 91 12.24 -15.88 4.45
CA ALA A 91 13.49 -16.58 4.17
C ALA A 91 14.66 -16.13 5.05
N LYS A 92 14.45 -15.13 5.92
CA LYS A 92 15.44 -14.57 6.83
C LYS A 92 15.01 -14.84 8.28
#